data_AF-A0A537KNU5-F1
#
_entry.id   AF-A0A537KNU5-F1
#
_cell.length_a   1.000
_cell.length_b   1.000
_cell.length_c   1.000
_cell.angle_alpha   90.00
_cell.angle_beta   90.00
_cell.angle_gamma   90.00
#
_symmetry.space_group_name_H-M   'P 1'
#
loop_
_entity.id
_entity.type
_entity.pdbx_description
1 polymer ?
#
loop_
_entity_poly.entity_id
_entity_poly.type
_entity_poly.pdbx_seq_one_letter_code
_entity_poly.pdbx_strand_id
1 'polypeptide(L)'
;MKLLAGLQGDLNTAVDMINRIELVRGQLQDLRSVLPADIRAGVDSLEKKFSGVEGNLLDLRLTGRGQDDVRWPTMLAGQIGYLAQGIASSDFAPTTQQTEVFQLLEGRLKTVGTQLDGLLNQDLAQFNALLKQRNIGNVVPDRRTAV
;
A
#
# COMPACT_ATOMS: atom_id res chain seq x y z
N MET A 1 15.60 -1.38 21.93
CA MET A 1 15.79 -0.38 20.85
C MET A 1 15.77 -0.99 19.44
N LYS A 2 16.46 -2.10 19.14
CA LYS A 2 16.47 -2.71 17.78
C LYS A 2 15.07 -3.07 17.25
N LEU A 3 14.18 -3.60 18.10
CA LEU A 3 12.83 -4.01 17.69
C LEU A 3 11.92 -2.82 17.33
N LEU A 4 11.93 -1.75 18.14
CA LEU A 4 11.18 -0.52 17.86
C LEU A 4 11.66 0.16 16.57
N ALA A 5 12.98 0.19 16.36
CA ALA A 5 13.54 0.70 15.11
C ALA A 5 13.11 -0.16 13.90
N GLY A 6 13.05 -1.48 14.05
CA GLY A 6 12.51 -2.38 13.03
C GLY A 6 11.04 -2.07 12.70
N LEU A 7 10.18 -1.98 13.72
CA LEU A 7 8.76 -1.63 13.55
C LEU A 7 8.56 -0.25 12.91
N GLN A 8 9.40 0.73 13.24
CA GLN A 8 9.37 2.04 12.58
C GLN A 8 9.74 1.90 11.09
N GLY A 9 10.74 1.10 10.76
CA GLY A 9 11.11 0.80 9.38
C GLY A 9 10.00 0.10 8.60
N ASP A 10 9.33 -0.87 9.21
CA ASP A 10 8.20 -1.59 8.63
C ASP A 10 7.00 -0.66 8.41
N LEU A 11 6.72 0.25 9.34
CA LEU A 11 5.64 1.22 9.20
C LEU A 11 5.93 2.21 8.06
N ASN A 12 7.16 2.73 7.97
CA ASN A 12 7.57 3.58 6.85
C ASN A 12 7.41 2.85 5.52
N THR A 13 7.85 1.59 5.47
CA THR A 13 7.71 0.74 4.28
C THR A 13 6.24 0.55 3.88
N ALA A 14 5.35 0.31 4.85
CA ALA A 14 3.91 0.22 4.59
C ALA A 14 3.34 1.54 4.04
N VAL A 15 3.73 2.68 4.63
CA VAL A 15 3.31 4.02 4.17
C VAL A 15 3.80 4.30 2.75
N ASP A 16 5.04 3.94 2.43
CA ASP A 16 5.59 4.10 1.07
C ASP A 16 4.82 3.26 0.05
N MET A 17 4.47 2.01 0.39
CA MET A 17 3.62 1.16 -0.44
C MET A 17 2.24 1.78 -0.68
N ILE A 18 1.59 2.29 0.37
CA ILE A 18 0.28 2.95 0.28
C ILE A 18 0.36 4.16 -0.65
N ASN A 19 1.31 5.07 -0.41
CA ASN A 19 1.50 6.27 -1.22
C ASN A 19 1.72 5.93 -2.70
N ARG A 20 2.49 4.88 -2.98
CA ARG A 20 2.75 4.40 -4.33
C ARG A 20 1.48 3.90 -5.00
N ILE A 21 0.65 3.14 -4.28
CA ILE A 21 -0.62 2.64 -4.78
C ILE A 21 -1.59 3.78 -5.04
N GLU A 22 -1.77 4.70 -4.08
CA GLU A 22 -2.68 5.84 -4.21
C GLU A 22 -2.29 6.75 -5.38
N LEU A 23 -0.98 6.95 -5.61
CA LEU A 23 -0.48 7.72 -6.75
C LEU A 23 -0.86 7.06 -8.10
N VAL A 24 -0.74 5.74 -8.20
CA VAL A 24 -1.13 4.99 -9.41
C VAL A 24 -2.65 5.06 -9.61
N ARG A 25 -3.43 4.84 -8.54
CA ARG A 25 -4.89 4.86 -8.58
C ARG A 25 -5.44 6.25 -8.96
N GLY A 26 -4.86 7.33 -8.40
CA GLY A 26 -5.23 8.69 -8.81
C GLY A 26 -5.07 8.92 -10.32
N GLN A 27 -3.91 8.55 -10.87
CA GLN A 27 -3.66 8.65 -12.31
C GLN A 27 -4.58 7.79 -13.16
N LEU A 28 -4.90 6.57 -12.71
CA LEU A 28 -5.83 5.67 -13.38
C LEU A 28 -7.24 6.28 -13.42
N GLN A 29 -7.71 6.86 -12.32
CA GLN A 29 -8.99 7.57 -12.26
C GLN A 29 -9.03 8.79 -13.18
N ASP A 30 -7.96 9.60 -13.19
CA ASP A 30 -7.83 10.74 -14.10
C ASP A 30 -7.91 10.31 -15.56
N LEU A 31 -7.13 9.28 -15.95
CA LEU A 31 -7.16 8.71 -17.29
C LEU A 31 -8.54 8.15 -17.67
N ARG A 32 -9.22 7.49 -16.73
CA ARG A 32 -10.54 6.89 -16.98
C ARG A 32 -11.54 7.88 -17.57
N SER A 33 -11.48 9.13 -17.12
CA SER A 33 -12.39 10.20 -17.53
C SER A 33 -12.24 10.58 -19.02
N VAL A 34 -11.04 10.42 -19.58
CA VAL A 34 -10.70 10.85 -20.95
C VAL A 34 -10.53 9.68 -21.94
N LEU A 35 -10.42 8.44 -21.44
CA LEU A 35 -10.20 7.27 -22.27
C LEU A 35 -11.47 6.72 -22.94
N PRO A 36 -11.36 6.09 -24.13
CA PRO A 36 -12.45 5.37 -24.77
C PRO A 36 -12.82 4.08 -24.00
N ALA A 37 -14.04 3.58 -24.24
CA ALA A 37 -14.63 2.47 -23.47
C ALA A 37 -13.80 1.17 -23.51
N ASP A 38 -13.10 0.90 -24.62
CA ASP A 38 -12.26 -0.29 -24.79
C ASP A 38 -11.03 -0.30 -23.88
N ILE A 39 -10.52 0.87 -23.47
CA ILE A 39 -9.37 1.00 -22.56
C ILE A 39 -9.84 1.11 -21.10
N ARG A 40 -11.02 1.68 -20.84
CA ARG A 40 -11.57 1.83 -19.47
C ARG A 40 -11.68 0.50 -18.71
N ALA A 41 -11.97 -0.60 -19.40
CA ALA A 41 -11.99 -1.92 -18.77
C ALA A 41 -10.62 -2.33 -18.18
N GLY A 42 -9.51 -1.94 -18.84
CA GLY A 42 -8.16 -2.15 -18.33
C GLY A 42 -7.87 -1.31 -17.09
N VAL A 43 -8.34 -0.06 -17.08
CA VAL A 43 -8.27 0.82 -15.91
C VAL A 43 -9.04 0.23 -14.73
N ASP A 44 -10.29 -0.16 -14.93
CA ASP A 44 -11.16 -0.72 -13.87
C ASP A 44 -10.56 -2.02 -13.28
N SER A 45 -9.92 -2.83 -14.11
CA SER A 45 -9.20 -4.03 -13.68
C SER A 45 -7.99 -3.70 -12.80
N LEU A 46 -7.17 -2.73 -13.21
CA LEU A 46 -6.01 -2.29 -12.42
C LEU A 46 -6.43 -1.64 -11.09
N GLU A 47 -7.42 -0.75 -11.12
CA GLU A 47 -7.99 -0.14 -9.91
C GLU A 47 -8.39 -1.19 -8.87
N LYS A 48 -9.09 -2.24 -9.31
CA LYS A 48 -9.53 -3.32 -8.43
C LYS A 48 -8.34 -4.09 -7.83
N LYS A 49 -7.31 -4.37 -8.64
CA LYS A 49 -6.09 -5.06 -8.18
C LYS A 49 -5.32 -4.23 -7.15
N PHE A 50 -5.06 -2.96 -7.47
CA PHE A 50 -4.35 -2.04 -6.58
C PHE A 50 -5.12 -1.80 -5.27
N SER A 51 -6.43 -1.55 -5.35
CA SER A 51 -7.30 -1.42 -4.17
C SER A 51 -7.27 -2.67 -3.29
N GLY A 52 -7.20 -3.85 -3.90
CA GLY A 52 -7.10 -5.12 -3.18
C GLY A 52 -5.79 -5.26 -2.40
N VAL A 53 -4.67 -4.80 -2.96
CA VAL A 53 -3.37 -4.82 -2.27
C VAL A 53 -3.33 -3.77 -1.16
N GLU A 54 -3.80 -2.55 -1.43
CA GLU A 54 -3.86 -1.47 -0.44
C GLU A 54 -4.76 -1.82 0.75
N GLY A 55 -5.87 -2.52 0.49
CA GLY A 55 -6.79 -3.05 1.50
C GLY A 55 -6.14 -3.99 2.52
N ASN A 56 -4.98 -4.58 2.20
CA ASN A 56 -4.21 -5.38 3.15
C ASN A 56 -3.39 -4.50 4.12
N LEU A 57 -3.08 -3.26 3.73
CA LEU A 57 -2.28 -2.30 4.50
C LEU A 57 -3.15 -1.37 5.33
N LEU A 58 -4.23 -0.83 4.74
CA LEU A 58 -5.18 0.09 5.37
C LEU A 58 -6.61 -0.24 4.94
N ASP A 59 -7.59 0.06 5.79
CA ASP A 59 -8.99 -0.10 5.40
C ASP A 59 -9.45 1.12 4.57
N LEU A 60 -9.77 0.91 3.29
CA LEU A 60 -10.08 1.99 2.33
C LEU A 60 -11.33 2.81 2.69
N ARG A 61 -12.08 2.43 3.74
CA ARG A 61 -13.22 3.19 4.25
C ARG A 61 -12.84 4.19 5.32
N LEU A 62 -11.59 4.18 5.79
CA LEU A 62 -11.09 5.15 6.75
C LEU A 62 -11.14 6.55 6.15
N THR A 63 -11.79 7.48 6.86
CA THR A 63 -11.90 8.89 6.46
C THR A 63 -11.05 9.81 7.33
N GLY A 64 -10.44 9.26 8.38
CA GLY A 64 -9.72 10.02 9.40
C GLY A 64 -10.64 10.81 10.34
N ARG A 65 -11.92 10.42 10.46
CA ARG A 65 -12.92 11.15 11.25
C ARG A 65 -13.65 10.23 12.23
N GLY A 66 -14.12 10.80 13.33
CA GLY A 66 -14.97 10.11 14.28
C GLY A 66 -14.31 8.88 14.92
N GLN A 67 -15.02 7.76 14.92
CA GLN A 67 -14.59 6.49 15.53
C GLN A 67 -14.31 5.43 14.45
N ASP A 68 -13.78 5.85 13.30
CA ASP A 68 -13.47 4.96 12.17
C ASP A 68 -12.57 3.79 12.59
N ASP A 69 -11.59 4.04 13.46
CA ASP A 69 -10.66 3.03 14.00
C ASP A 69 -11.33 2.00 14.92
N VAL A 70 -12.54 2.29 15.41
CA VAL A 70 -13.37 1.35 16.19
C VAL A 70 -14.37 0.62 15.28
N ARG A 71 -14.84 1.28 14.23
CA ARG A 71 -15.86 0.74 13.31
C ARG A 71 -15.28 -0.31 12.38
N TRP A 72 -14.04 -0.13 11.94
CA TRP A 72 -13.41 -0.96 10.92
C TRP A 72 -12.20 -1.73 11.45
N PRO A 73 -11.92 -2.92 10.89
CA PRO A 73 -10.81 -3.75 11.35
C PRO A 73 -9.45 -3.09 11.13
N THR A 74 -8.55 -3.25 12.10
CA THR A 74 -7.16 -2.78 12.00
C THR A 74 -6.38 -3.63 10.99
N MET A 75 -5.97 -3.00 9.89
CA MET A 75 -5.12 -3.62 8.85
C MET A 75 -3.64 -3.58 9.22
N LEU A 76 -2.78 -4.12 8.35
CA LEU A 76 -1.38 -4.39 8.67
C LEU A 76 -0.60 -3.18 9.21
N ALA A 77 -0.75 -1.99 8.60
CA ALA A 77 -0.05 -0.80 9.07
C ALA A 77 -0.47 -0.41 10.50
N GLY A 78 -1.77 -0.51 10.80
CA GLY A 78 -2.29 -0.26 12.15
C GLY A 78 -1.83 -1.31 13.16
N GLN A 79 -1.72 -2.59 12.76
CA GLN A 79 -1.22 -3.66 13.62
C GLN A 79 0.26 -3.46 13.99
N ILE A 80 1.08 -3.00 13.02
CA ILE A 80 2.47 -2.61 13.25
C ILE A 80 2.55 -1.46 14.26
N GLY A 81 1.74 -0.41 14.05
CA GLY A 81 1.66 0.74 14.98
C GLY A 81 1.23 0.34 16.38
N TYR A 82 0.24 -0.55 16.50
CA TYR A 82 -0.24 -1.07 17.79
C TYR A 82 0.86 -1.85 18.54
N LEU A 83 1.58 -2.74 17.85
CA LEU A 83 2.69 -3.48 18.47
C LEU A 83 3.82 -2.53 18.91
N ALA A 84 4.15 -1.52 18.10
CA ALA A 84 5.15 -0.52 18.43
C ALA A 84 4.77 0.26 19.69
N GLN A 85 3.52 0.70 19.81
CA GLN A 85 3.01 1.39 20.99
C GLN A 85 3.06 0.49 22.23
N GLY A 86 2.66 -0.78 22.10
CA GLY A 86 2.72 -1.75 23.19
C GLY A 86 4.14 -1.96 23.71
N ILE A 87 5.12 -2.09 22.83
CA ILE A 87 6.54 -2.22 23.21
C ILE A 87 7.08 -0.93 23.82
N ALA A 88 6.74 0.23 23.26
CA ALA A 88 7.22 1.53 23.74
C ALA A 88 6.60 1.98 25.07
N SER A 89 5.50 1.35 25.50
CA SER A 89 4.79 1.69 26.73
C SER A 89 5.48 1.24 28.04
N SER A 90 6.60 0.53 27.94
CA SER A 90 7.26 -0.14 29.06
C SER A 90 8.78 0.01 29.00
N ASP A 91 9.42 0.13 30.17
CA ASP A 91 10.88 0.14 30.31
C ASP A 91 11.49 -1.28 30.30
N PHE A 92 10.66 -2.32 30.33
CA PHE A 92 11.10 -3.71 30.25
C PHE A 92 11.50 -4.09 28.80
N ALA A 93 12.36 -5.10 28.67
CA ALA A 93 12.66 -5.67 27.37
C ALA A 93 11.40 -6.25 26.70
N PRO A 94 11.29 -6.23 25.36
CA PRO A 94 10.17 -6.85 24.66
C PRO A 94 10.01 -8.32 25.02
N THR A 95 8.77 -8.78 25.15
CA THR A 95 8.49 -10.19 25.43
C THR A 95 8.77 -11.08 24.22
N THR A 96 8.89 -12.39 24.46
CA THR A 96 9.00 -13.39 23.39
C THR A 96 7.82 -13.28 22.42
N GLN A 97 6.60 -13.12 22.95
CA GLN A 97 5.40 -13.00 22.13
C GLN A 97 5.41 -11.72 21.28
N GLN A 98 5.86 -10.58 21.81
CA GLN A 98 5.99 -9.36 21.02
C GLN A 98 7.00 -9.54 19.87
N THR A 99 8.07 -10.31 20.10
CA THR A 99 9.07 -10.62 19.06
C THR A 99 8.51 -11.56 17.99
N GLU A 100 7.72 -12.56 18.38
CA GLU A 100 7.05 -13.48 17.44
C GLU A 100 6.01 -12.75 16.58
N VAL A 101 5.21 -11.86 17.19
CA VAL A 101 4.24 -11.05 16.43
C VAL A 101 4.97 -10.11 15.47
N PHE A 102 6.10 -9.51 15.87
CA PHE A 102 6.90 -8.70 14.95
C PHE A 102 7.31 -9.49 13.70
N GLN A 103 7.86 -10.69 13.85
CA GLN A 103 8.25 -11.54 12.73
C GLN A 103 7.07 -11.91 11.82
N LEU A 104 5.90 -12.18 12.42
CA LEU A 104 4.68 -12.45 11.68
C LEU A 104 4.24 -11.24 10.83
N LEU A 105 4.27 -10.03 11.40
CA LEU A 105 3.90 -8.80 10.70
C LEU A 105 4.90 -8.46 9.58
N GLU A 106 6.20 -8.61 9.83
CA GLU A 106 7.26 -8.43 8.84
C GLU A 106 7.06 -9.36 7.64
N GLY A 107 6.77 -10.65 7.89
CA GLY A 107 6.49 -11.63 6.83
C GLY A 107 5.25 -11.28 5.99
N ARG A 108 4.20 -10.76 6.63
CA ARG A 108 2.99 -10.26 5.93
C ARG A 108 3.30 -9.02 5.10
N LEU A 109 4.08 -8.08 5.63
CA LEU A 109 4.47 -6.87 4.90
C LEU A 109 5.28 -7.21 3.65
N LYS A 110 6.22 -8.16 3.76
CA LYS A 110 7.02 -8.64 2.64
C LYS A 110 6.17 -9.31 1.55
N THR A 111 5.13 -10.04 1.96
CA THR A 111 4.16 -10.65 1.04
C THR A 111 3.38 -9.57 0.29
N VAL A 112 2.88 -8.55 0.98
CA VAL A 112 2.19 -7.41 0.34
C VAL A 112 3.12 -6.67 -0.62
N GLY A 113 4.39 -6.45 -0.23
CA GLY A 113 5.39 -5.84 -1.11
C GLY A 113 5.60 -6.64 -2.40
N THR A 114 5.71 -7.97 -2.29
CA THR A 114 5.85 -8.86 -3.46
C THR A 114 4.63 -8.78 -4.39
N GLN A 115 3.42 -8.67 -3.82
CA GLN A 115 2.19 -8.50 -4.59
C GLN A 115 2.19 -7.15 -5.32
N LEU A 116 2.56 -6.06 -4.63
CA LEU A 116 2.65 -4.74 -5.22
C LEU A 116 3.68 -4.69 -6.36
N ASP A 117 4.87 -5.26 -6.15
CA ASP A 117 5.90 -5.33 -7.18
C ASP A 117 5.44 -6.11 -8.41
N GLY A 118 4.67 -7.19 -8.22
CA GLY A 118 4.01 -7.91 -9.31
C GLY A 118 3.09 -7.01 -10.12
N LEU A 119 2.17 -6.30 -9.45
CA LEU A 119 1.23 -5.39 -10.12
C LEU A 119 1.95 -4.27 -10.89
N LEU A 120 3.01 -3.71 -10.31
CA LEU A 120 3.76 -2.62 -10.92
C LEU A 120 4.58 -3.09 -12.13
N ASN A 121 5.33 -4.18 -11.97
CA ASN A 121 6.28 -4.63 -12.98
C ASN A 121 5.63 -5.47 -14.09
N GLN A 122 4.42 -5.98 -13.87
CA GLN A 122 3.71 -6.81 -14.85
C GLN A 122 2.44 -6.12 -15.33
N ASP A 123 1.41 -6.02 -14.50
CA ASP A 123 0.09 -5.55 -14.94
C ASP A 123 0.12 -4.08 -15.40
N LEU A 124 0.72 -3.19 -14.61
CA LEU A 124 0.85 -1.77 -14.94
C LEU A 124 1.78 -1.56 -16.14
N ALA A 125 2.89 -2.32 -16.23
CA ALA A 125 3.80 -2.26 -17.36
C ALA A 125 3.11 -2.68 -18.68
N GLN A 126 2.31 -3.75 -18.66
CA GLN A 126 1.53 -4.19 -19.81
C GLN A 126 0.48 -3.15 -20.21
N PHE A 127 -0.22 -2.57 -19.24
CA PHE A 127 -1.18 -1.50 -19.51
C PHE A 127 -0.51 -0.25 -20.09
N ASN A 128 0.64 0.16 -19.57
CA ASN A 128 1.42 1.27 -20.12
C ASN A 128 1.90 0.99 -21.56
N ALA A 129 2.22 -0.25 -21.90
CA ALA A 129 2.53 -0.62 -23.28
C ALA A 129 1.32 -0.43 -24.21
N LEU A 130 0.11 -0.76 -23.74
CA LEU A 130 -1.14 -0.50 -24.47
C LEU A 130 -1.40 1.00 -24.64
N LEU A 131 -1.24 1.80 -23.58
CA LEU A 131 -1.41 3.26 -23.65
C LEU A 131 -0.45 3.88 -24.68
N LYS A 132 0.81 3.44 -24.69
CA LYS A 132 1.82 3.91 -25.63
C LYS A 132 1.45 3.63 -27.09
N GLN A 133 0.89 2.45 -27.40
CA GLN A 133 0.41 2.12 -28.75
C GLN A 133 -0.71 3.05 -29.23
N ARG A 134 -1.42 3.67 -28.28
CA ARG A 134 -2.52 4.61 -28.53
C ARG A 134 -2.10 6.07 -28.38
N ASN A 135 -0.80 6.35 -28.26
CA ASN A 135 -0.22 7.68 -28.01
C ASN A 135 -0.76 8.39 -26.76
N ILE A 136 -1.11 7.62 -25.73
CA ILE A 136 -1.54 8.14 -24.42
C ILE A 136 -0.36 8.11 -23.45
N GLY A 137 -0.30 9.09 -22.54
CA GLY A 137 0.73 9.17 -21.50
C GLY A 137 0.69 7.99 -20.52
N ASN A 138 1.86 7.61 -20.01
CA ASN A 138 1.99 6.49 -19.07
C ASN A 138 1.51 6.87 -17.67
N VAL A 139 1.04 5.86 -16.93
CA VAL A 139 0.88 5.92 -15.48
C VAL A 139 2.21 5.59 -14.82
N VAL A 140 2.67 6.47 -13.93
CA VAL A 140 3.97 6.32 -13.25
C VAL A 140 3.80 6.04 -11.76
N PRO A 141 4.48 5.02 -11.20
CA PRO A 141 4.31 4.67 -9.80
C PRO A 141 5.13 5.53 -8.84
N ASP A 142 6.10 6.28 -9.35
CA ASP A 142 6.95 7.15 -8.53
C ASP A 142 6.78 8.60 -8.98
N ARG A 143 6.76 9.54 -8.04
CA ARG A 143 6.82 10.97 -8.39
C ARG A 143 8.16 11.21 -9.08
N ARG A 144 8.15 11.68 -10.33
CA ARG A 144 9.37 12.22 -10.95
C ARG A 144 9.91 13.29 -10.01
N THR A 145 11.05 13.05 -9.39
CA THR A 145 11.85 14.12 -8.81
C THR A 145 12.24 15.01 -9.98
N ALA A 146 11.64 16.19 -10.06
CA ALA A 146 12.18 17.27 -10.86
C ALA A 146 13.56 17.60 -10.24
N VAL A 147 14.62 17.19 -10.91
CA VAL A 147 16.00 17.63 -10.67
C VAL A 147 16.40 18.46 -11.87
#